data_AF-A0A950IK49-F1
#
_entry.id   AF-A0A950IK49-F1
#
_cell.length_a   1.000
_cell.length_b   1.000
_cell.length_c   1.000
_cell.angle_alpha   90.00
_cell.angle_beta   90.00
_cell.angle_gamma   90.00
#
_symmetry.space_group_name_H-M   'P 1'
#
loop_
_entity.id
_entity.type
_entity.pdbx_description
1 polymer ?
#
loop_
_entity_poly.entity_id
_entity_poly.type
_entity_poly.pdbx_seq_one_letter_code
_entity_poly.pdbx_strand_id
1 'polypeptide(L)'
;MTFTIRMDQCPDGSWGVLVANLPGCYSWGETREAAARYVVEAIEGVIEVGREFGRGLPDWVMNASPDEPIEIIVGPDLTLEEVLNDSI
;
A
#
# COMPACT_ATOMS: atom_id res chain seq x y z
N MET A 1 0.37 -10.06 -6.71
CA MET A 1 -0.72 -9.05 -6.69
C MET A 1 -0.08 -7.68 -6.70
N THR A 2 -0.52 -6.77 -7.57
CA THR A 2 0.12 -5.46 -7.71
C THR A 2 -0.77 -4.34 -7.19
N PHE A 3 -0.22 -3.48 -6.33
CA PHE A 3 -0.87 -2.32 -5.77
C PHE A 3 -0.15 -1.05 -6.20
N THR A 4 -0.91 -0.05 -6.66
CA THR A 4 -0.36 1.27 -7.01
C THR A 4 -0.67 2.22 -5.87
N ILE A 5 0.36 2.83 -5.30
CA ILE A 5 0.23 3.82 -4.25
C ILE A 5 0.59 5.22 -4.75
N ARG A 6 -0.10 6.22 -4.19
CA ARG A 6 0.26 7.62 -4.32
C ARG A 6 0.69 8.12 -2.95
N MET A 7 1.82 8.80 -2.90
CA MET A 7 2.36 9.42 -1.70
C MET A 7 2.37 10.94 -1.87
N ASP A 8 1.95 11.65 -0.84
CA ASP A 8 1.98 13.12 -0.82
C ASP A 8 2.55 13.58 0.52
N GLN A 9 3.43 14.58 0.48
CA GLN A 9 3.94 15.20 1.70
C GLN A 9 2.91 16.18 2.28
N CYS A 10 2.64 16.07 3.57
CA CYS A 10 1.75 16.92 4.32
C CYS A 10 2.45 18.24 4.73
N PRO A 11 1.67 19.30 5.08
CA PRO A 11 2.23 20.60 5.47
C PRO A 11 3.13 20.57 6.71
N ASP A 12 2.96 19.58 7.58
CA ASP A 12 3.77 19.36 8.80
C ASP A 12 5.05 18.55 8.53
N GLY A 13 5.34 18.22 7.27
CA GLY A 13 6.53 17.47 6.83
C GLY A 13 6.36 15.96 6.79
N SER A 14 5.24 15.45 7.32
CA SER A 14 4.91 14.02 7.29
C SER A 14 4.41 13.55 5.92
N TRP A 15 4.18 12.26 5.77
CA TRP A 15 3.81 11.64 4.50
C TRP A 15 2.52 10.85 4.60
N GLY A 16 1.55 11.22 3.76
CA GLY A 16 0.34 10.43 3.52
C GLY A 16 0.53 9.48 2.35
N VAL A 17 -0.11 8.31 2.41
CA VAL A 17 -0.10 7.33 1.33
C VAL A 17 -1.49 6.71 1.14
N LEU A 18 -1.96 6.68 -0.10
CA LEU A 18 -3.21 6.04 -0.48
C LEU A 18 -2.96 4.96 -1.52
N VAL A 19 -3.74 3.88 -1.47
CA VAL A 19 -3.69 2.81 -2.47
C VAL A 19 -4.71 3.11 -3.57
N ALA A 20 -4.22 3.51 -4.74
CA ALA A 20 -5.04 4.01 -5.84
C ALA A 20 -6.01 2.96 -6.39
N ASN A 21 -5.58 1.70 -6.45
CA ASN A 21 -6.38 0.58 -6.95
C ASN A 21 -7.10 -0.22 -5.84
N LEU A 22 -6.97 0.20 -4.58
CA LEU A 22 -7.72 -0.34 -3.44
C LEU A 22 -8.35 0.82 -2.63
N PRO A 23 -9.49 1.37 -3.10
CA PRO A 23 -10.13 2.51 -2.47
C PRO A 23 -10.46 2.25 -1.00
N GLY A 24 -10.16 3.22 -0.14
CA GLY A 24 -10.38 3.12 1.31
C GLY A 24 -9.16 2.60 2.09
N CYS A 25 -8.12 2.11 1.42
CA CYS A 25 -6.85 1.78 2.06
C CYS A 25 -5.92 3.01 2.03
N TYR A 26 -5.68 3.59 3.21
CA TYR A 26 -4.83 4.75 3.43
C TYR A 26 -3.94 4.53 4.64
N SER A 27 -2.72 5.04 4.59
CA SER A 27 -1.80 5.06 5.72
C SER A 27 -1.00 6.37 5.75
N TRP A 28 -0.20 6.56 6.79
CA TRP A 28 0.55 7.79 7.01
C TRP A 28 1.75 7.52 7.92
N GLY A 29 2.85 8.25 7.74
CA GLY A 29 4.01 8.19 8.62
C GLY A 29 4.80 9.50 8.68
N GLU A 30 5.63 9.64 9.71
CA GLU A 30 6.49 10.82 9.90
C GLU A 30 7.50 11.00 8.76
N THR A 31 7.92 9.90 8.14
CA THR A 31 8.82 9.89 6.97
C THR A 31 8.18 9.15 5.80
N ARG A 32 8.73 9.38 4.60
CA ARG A 32 8.27 8.71 3.37
C ARG A 32 8.35 7.19 3.51
N GLU A 33 9.43 6.69 4.10
CA GLU A 33 9.68 5.27 4.34
C GLU A 33 8.73 4.70 5.39
N ALA A 34 8.46 5.44 6.46
CA ALA A 34 7.52 5.02 7.48
C ALA A 34 6.12 4.85 6.88
N ALA A 35 5.64 5.84 6.12
CA ALA A 35 4.38 5.75 5.40
C ALA A 35 4.36 4.55 4.43
N ALA A 36 5.46 4.35 3.69
CA ALA A 36 5.60 3.26 2.74
C ALA A 36 5.60 1.87 3.41
N ARG A 37 6.19 1.72 4.60
CA ARG A 37 6.09 0.47 5.40
C ARG A 37 4.68 0.24 5.91
N TYR A 38 4.04 1.27 6.48
CA TYR A 38 2.73 1.12 7.10
C TYR A 38 1.61 0.84 6.09
N VAL A 39 1.74 1.26 4.83
CA VAL A 39 0.74 0.89 3.81
C VAL A 39 0.80 -0.58 3.44
N VAL A 40 1.96 -1.24 3.55
CA VAL A 40 2.09 -2.69 3.33
C VAL A 40 1.24 -3.44 4.36
N GLU A 41 1.45 -3.12 5.65
CA GLU A 41 0.69 -3.72 6.76
C GLU A 41 -0.82 -3.45 6.61
N ALA A 42 -1.20 -2.25 6.16
CA ALA A 42 -2.60 -1.91 5.92
C ALA A 42 -3.21 -2.74 4.78
N ILE A 43 -2.49 -2.94 3.68
CA ILE A 43 -2.94 -3.79 2.56
C ILE A 43 -3.11 -5.24 3.04
N GLU A 44 -2.13 -5.78 3.75
CA GLU A 44 -2.18 -7.15 4.29
C GLU A 44 -3.39 -7.35 5.21
N GLY A 45 -3.61 -6.44 6.16
CA GLY A 45 -4.76 -6.51 7.07
C GLY A 45 -6.10 -6.39 6.35
N VAL A 46 -6.19 -5.54 5.32
CA VAL A 46 -7.41 -5.41 4.50
C VAL A 46 -7.69 -6.69 3.72
N ILE A 47 -6.66 -7.33 3.16
CA ILE A 47 -6.79 -8.61 2.45
C ILE A 47 -7.23 -9.72 3.41
N GLU A 48 -6.58 -9.83 4.57
CA GLU A 48 -6.89 -10.83 5.60
C GLU A 48 -8.35 -10.74 6.04
N VAL A 49 -8.77 -9.55 6.49
CA VAL A 49 -10.15 -9.30 6.95
C VAL A 49 -11.15 -9.47 5.80
N GLY A 50 -10.86 -8.96 4.61
CA GLY A 50 -11.78 -9.06 3.48
C GLY A 50 -12.02 -10.50 3.03
N ARG A 51 -11.00 -11.37 3.12
CA ARG A 51 -11.12 -12.81 2.87
C ARG A 51 -11.89 -13.53 3.99
N GLU A 52 -11.65 -13.19 5.26
CA GLU A 52 -12.37 -13.78 6.40
C GLU A 52 -13.87 -13.50 6.37
N PHE A 53 -14.25 -12.24 6.11
CA PHE A 53 -15.64 -11.81 6.19
C PHE A 53 -16.37 -11.77 4.82
N GLY A 54 -15.65 -12.01 3.72
CA GLY A 54 -16.20 -12.06 2.36
C GLY A 54 -16.80 -10.74 1.87
N ARG A 55 -16.17 -9.60 2.20
CA ARG A 55 -16.72 -8.26 1.87
C ARG A 55 -15.70 -7.30 1.27
N GLY A 56 -16.17 -6.52 0.30
CA GLY A 56 -15.64 -5.19 -0.02
C GLY A 56 -14.32 -5.13 -0.80
N LEU A 57 -13.67 -6.26 -1.05
CA LEU A 57 -12.46 -6.32 -1.86
C LEU A 57 -12.76 -6.48 -3.35
N PRO A 58 -11.94 -5.91 -4.24
CA PRO A 58 -11.99 -6.19 -5.67
C PRO A 58 -11.80 -7.69 -5.97
N ASP A 59 -12.45 -8.18 -7.02
CA ASP A 59 -12.37 -9.60 -7.45
C ASP A 59 -10.92 -10.07 -7.69
N TRP A 60 -10.05 -9.21 -8.21
CA TRP A 60 -8.65 -9.55 -8.47
C TRP A 60 -7.87 -9.81 -7.17
N VAL A 61 -8.27 -9.21 -6.04
CA VAL A 61 -7.70 -9.51 -4.71
C VAL A 61 -8.27 -10.81 -4.16
N MET A 62 -9.59 -11.01 -4.32
CA MET A 62 -10.30 -12.19 -3.81
C MET A 62 -9.87 -13.48 -4.54
N ASN A 63 -9.56 -13.38 -5.83
CA ASN A 63 -9.17 -14.51 -6.67
C ASN A 63 -7.66 -14.76 -6.71
N ALA A 64 -6.84 -13.84 -6.17
CA ALA A 64 -5.41 -14.02 -6.09
C ALA A 64 -5.03 -15.08 -5.04
N SER A 65 -3.90 -15.77 -5.28
CA SER A 65 -3.38 -16.72 -4.29
C SER A 65 -2.93 -15.98 -3.03
N PRO A 66 -3.16 -16.52 -1.81
CA PRO A 66 -2.60 -15.97 -0.58
C PRO A 66 -1.07 -15.94 -0.57
N ASP A 67 -0.43 -16.89 -1.25
CA ASP A 67 1.03 -16.99 -1.35
C ASP A 67 1.61 -16.13 -2.49
N GLU A 68 0.76 -15.43 -3.25
CA GLU A 68 1.23 -14.54 -4.29
C GLU A 68 1.88 -13.29 -3.67
N PRO A 69 3.09 -12.91 -4.09
CA PRO A 69 3.77 -11.75 -3.51
C PRO A 69 2.99 -10.46 -3.76
N ILE A 70 3.02 -9.56 -2.79
CA ILE A 70 2.52 -8.20 -2.91
C ILE A 70 3.61 -7.35 -3.55
N GLU A 71 3.31 -6.83 -4.74
CA GLU A 71 4.15 -5.84 -5.44
C GLU A 71 3.53 -4.45 -5.26
N ILE A 72 4.34 -3.47 -4.87
CA ILE A 72 3.89 -2.09 -4.66
C ILE A 72 4.66 -1.15 -5.59
N ILE A 73 3.89 -0.40 -6.39
CA ILE A 73 4.38 0.63 -7.31
C ILE A 73 4.03 2.00 -6.73
N VAL A 74 5.01 2.88 -6.59
CA VAL A 74 4.89 4.24 -6.08
C VAL A 74 4.89 5.24 -7.24
N GLY A 75 3.73 5.80 -7.58
CA GLY A 75 3.61 6.64 -8.78
C GLY A 75 3.77 5.84 -10.09
N PRO A 76 4.11 6.48 -11.22
CA PRO A 76 4.21 5.79 -12.51
C PRO A 76 5.48 4.95 -12.68
N ASP A 77 6.57 5.24 -11.93
CA ASP A 77 7.90 4.76 -12.31
C ASP A 77 8.79 4.24 -11.14
N LEU A 78 8.31 4.24 -9.89
CA LEU A 78 9.11 3.79 -8.74
C LEU A 78 8.51 2.55 -8.06
N THR A 79 9.36 1.74 -7.47
CA THR A 79 8.99 0.59 -6.62
C THR A 79 9.09 0.96 -5.13
N LEU A 80 8.42 0.17 -4.28
CA LEU A 80 8.56 0.32 -2.84
C LEU A 80 10.03 0.18 -2.37
N GLU A 81 10.78 -0.77 -2.94
CA GLU A 81 12.18 -0.99 -2.57
C GLU A 81 13.04 0.24 -2.87
N GLU A 82 12.86 0.89 -4.03
CA GLU A 82 13.55 2.13 -4.36
C GLU A 82 13.23 3.24 -3.36
N VAL A 83 11.95 3.39 -2.96
CA VAL A 83 11.55 4.37 -1.94
C VAL A 83 12.17 4.09 -0.58
N LEU A 84 12.34 2.82 -0.21
CA LEU A 84 12.96 2.44 1.06
C LEU A 84 14.49 2.57 1.04
N ASN A 85 15.12 2.55 -0.13
CA ASN A 85 16.57 2.66 -0.31
C ASN A 85 17.06 4.10 -0.55
N ASP A 86 16.17 5.03 -0.93
CA ASP A 86 16.47 6.45 -1.15
C ASP A 86 16.84 7.23 0.14
N SER A 87 16.76 6.61 1.32
CA SER A 87 16.99 7.25 2.62
C SER A 87 18.44 7.26 3.10
N ILE A 88 19.41 6.97 2.22
CA ILE A 88 20.86 6.89 2.53
C ILE A 88 21.59 8.15 2.08
#